data_AF-A0AA40LQ22-F1
#
_entry.id   AF-A0AA40LQ22-F1
#
_cell.length_a   1.000
_cell.length_b   1.000
_cell.length_c   1.000
_cell.angle_alpha   90.00
_cell.angle_beta   90.00
_cell.angle_gamma   90.00
#
_symmetry.space_group_name_H-M   'P 1'
#
loop_
_entity.id
_entity.type
_entity.pdbx_description
1 polymer ?
#
loop_
_entity_poly.entity_id
_entity_poly.type
_entity_poly.pdbx_seq_one_letter_code
_entity_poly.pdbx_strand_id
1 'polypeptide(L)'
;MDLVTMDVGPEGEGGVWEALGASTVSLSGRCLKRHLVCNGDKDCSDSSDEENCDAVRVVEDECSLYEPIPGSERAASGYNILTRTEAQNVYDARYYGGQCETVYNGEWRELRYDSTCERLYYGDDEKYFRKPYNFLMYRFEMRRDNIMLDEGMLQSLMELPEKYNYGPYAKFINDYGTHYITSGSMGGIYEYFLVLNKENMEKNA
;
A
#
# COMPACT_ATOMS: atom_id res chain seq x y z
N MET A 1 -8.16 -10.28 -3.46
CA MET A 1 -6.96 -9.52 -3.84
C MET A 1 -6.59 -10.02 -5.22
N ASP A 2 -6.42 -9.11 -6.16
CA ASP A 2 -6.03 -9.42 -7.52
C ASP A 2 -4.52 -9.20 -7.64
N LEU A 3 -3.83 -10.21 -8.16
CA LEU A 3 -2.37 -10.26 -8.27
C LEU A 3 -1.98 -10.22 -9.74
N VAL A 4 -0.97 -9.43 -10.07
CA VAL A 4 -0.34 -9.41 -11.40
C VAL A 4 1.10 -9.89 -11.27
N THR A 5 1.52 -10.74 -12.19
CA THR A 5 2.88 -11.30 -12.22
C THR A 5 3.89 -10.19 -12.53
N MET A 6 5.02 -10.22 -11.81
CA MET A 6 6.16 -9.38 -12.13
C MET A 6 6.93 -10.02 -13.28
N ASP A 7 6.80 -9.47 -14.48
CA ASP A 7 7.56 -9.93 -15.63
C ASP A 7 8.89 -9.17 -15.70
N VAL A 8 9.96 -9.81 -15.21
CA VAL A 8 11.34 -9.36 -15.43
C VAL A 8 11.87 -10.03 -16.69
N GLY A 9 11.37 -9.59 -17.84
CA GLY A 9 11.85 -10.03 -19.16
C GLY A 9 13.09 -9.25 -19.59
N PRO A 10 13.97 -9.82 -20.44
CA PRO A 10 14.95 -9.02 -21.16
C PRO A 10 14.20 -8.18 -22.18
N GLU A 11 13.71 -7.01 -21.77
CA GLU A 11 13.33 -6.00 -22.75
C GLU A 11 14.61 -5.54 -23.44
N GLY A 12 14.63 -5.77 -24.75
CA GLY A 12 15.75 -5.46 -25.61
C GLY A 12 16.04 -3.96 -25.63
N GLU A 13 17.32 -3.67 -25.85
CA GLU A 13 17.91 -2.36 -25.97
C GLU A 13 17.76 -1.51 -24.71
N GLY A 14 18.84 -1.51 -23.91
CA GLY A 14 19.13 -0.42 -23.00
C GLY A 14 19.02 0.89 -23.76
N GLY A 15 17.86 1.52 -23.65
CA GLY A 15 17.67 2.88 -24.06
C GLY A 15 18.67 3.70 -23.28
N VAL A 16 19.63 4.29 -24.00
CA VAL A 16 20.26 5.51 -23.54
C VAL A 16 19.10 6.42 -23.16
N TRP A 17 18.89 6.64 -21.87
CA TRP A 17 18.02 7.70 -21.40
C TRP A 17 18.71 8.98 -21.86
N GLU A 18 18.43 9.42 -23.09
CA GLU A 18 18.60 10.81 -23.44
C GLU A 18 17.73 11.55 -22.43
N ALA A 19 18.40 12.16 -21.45
CA ALA A 19 17.82 13.08 -20.48
C ALA A 19 17.31 14.31 -21.24
N LEU A 20 16.24 14.13 -22.03
CA LEU A 20 15.46 15.20 -22.60
C LEU A 20 14.62 15.80 -21.47
N GLY A 21 15.30 16.54 -20.58
CA GLY A 21 14.67 17.53 -19.71
C GLY A 21 14.09 17.06 -18.37
N ALA A 22 14.52 15.93 -17.80
CA ALA A 22 14.24 15.61 -16.39
C ALA A 22 15.05 16.58 -15.50
N SER A 23 14.37 17.38 -14.66
CA SER A 23 15.02 18.49 -13.91
C SER A 23 15.51 18.09 -12.51
N THR A 24 15.26 16.88 -12.04
CA THR A 24 15.81 16.33 -10.79
C THR A 24 15.84 14.81 -10.83
N VAL A 25 16.94 14.26 -10.34
CA VAL A 25 17.21 12.82 -10.20
C VAL A 25 17.43 12.58 -8.72
N SER A 26 16.60 11.76 -8.07
CA SER A 26 16.88 11.29 -6.70
C SER A 26 18.22 10.56 -6.67
N LEU A 27 18.86 10.42 -5.50
CA LEU A 27 20.07 9.61 -5.35
C LEU A 27 19.92 8.18 -5.90
N SER A 28 18.69 7.65 -5.97
CA SER A 28 18.35 6.35 -6.58
C SER A 28 18.21 6.33 -8.10
N GLY A 29 18.37 7.45 -8.80
CA GLY A 29 18.14 7.51 -10.25
C GLY A 29 16.69 7.72 -10.66
N ARG A 30 15.79 7.96 -9.69
CA ARG A 30 14.37 8.25 -9.93
C ARG A 30 14.19 9.62 -10.61
N CYS A 31 13.56 9.65 -11.77
CA CYS A 31 13.28 10.90 -12.50
C CYS A 31 11.89 11.45 -12.15
N LEU A 32 11.82 12.70 -11.69
CA LEU A 32 10.57 13.41 -11.42
C LEU A 32 10.19 14.38 -12.54
N LYS A 33 8.90 14.66 -12.67
CA LYS A 33 8.40 15.74 -13.53
C LYS A 33 8.80 17.09 -12.93
N ARG A 34 9.14 18.07 -13.76
CA ARG A 34 9.63 19.39 -13.32
C ARG A 34 8.69 20.16 -12.37
N HIS A 35 7.39 19.92 -12.41
CA HIS A 35 6.42 20.58 -11.52
C HIS A 35 6.35 19.98 -10.12
N LEU A 36 7.00 18.84 -9.89
CA LEU A 36 7.12 18.12 -8.60
C LEU A 36 8.41 18.49 -7.86
N VAL A 37 9.05 19.60 -8.24
CA VAL A 37 10.31 20.05 -7.65
C VAL A 37 10.03 21.36 -6.95
N CYS A 38 10.37 21.43 -5.66
CA CYS A 38 10.07 22.57 -4.81
C CYS A 38 8.56 22.91 -4.78
N ASN A 39 7.70 21.89 -4.77
CA ASN A 39 6.24 22.05 -4.65
C ASN A 39 5.77 21.99 -3.19
N GLY A 40 6.66 21.66 -2.25
CA GLY A 40 6.34 21.54 -0.83
C GLY A 40 5.83 20.16 -0.42
N ASP A 41 5.77 19.21 -1.35
CA ASP A 41 5.46 17.81 -1.08
C ASP A 41 6.72 16.96 -1.22
N LYS A 42 6.86 15.95 -0.37
CA LYS A 42 8.00 15.03 -0.43
C LYS A 42 7.72 13.91 -1.44
N ASP A 43 8.05 14.12 -2.70
CA ASP A 43 7.88 13.15 -3.80
C ASP A 43 9.05 12.14 -3.88
N CYS A 44 10.25 12.51 -3.40
CA CYS A 44 11.36 11.57 -3.23
C CYS A 44 11.51 11.06 -1.79
N SER A 45 11.87 9.79 -1.61
CA SER A 45 12.19 9.20 -0.30
C SER A 45 13.30 9.94 0.46
N ASP A 46 14.28 10.48 -0.27
CA ASP A 46 15.42 11.23 0.25
C ASP A 46 15.13 12.73 0.44
N SER A 47 13.97 13.23 0.00
CA SER A 47 13.57 14.65 0.03
C SER A 47 14.41 15.56 -0.87
N SER A 48 15.20 15.00 -1.79
CA SER A 48 16.11 15.74 -2.69
C SER A 48 15.39 16.72 -3.63
N ASP A 49 14.11 16.48 -3.89
CA ASP A 49 13.19 17.31 -4.66
C ASP A 49 12.83 18.64 -3.99
N GLU A 50 12.97 18.71 -2.66
CA GLU A 50 12.65 19.87 -1.83
C GLU A 50 13.90 20.55 -1.24
N GLU A 51 15.10 20.08 -1.62
CA GLU A 51 16.37 20.69 -1.21
C GLU A 51 16.79 21.81 -2.18
N ASN A 52 17.42 22.85 -1.65
CA ASN A 52 18.00 23.96 -2.44
C ASN A 52 17.00 24.74 -3.31
N CYS A 53 15.79 24.97 -2.79
CA CYS A 53 14.76 25.76 -3.45
C CYS A 53 14.95 27.27 -3.23
N ASP A 54 15.19 28.04 -4.30
CA ASP A 54 15.24 29.51 -4.24
C ASP A 54 13.88 30.12 -3.85
N ALA A 55 12.78 29.48 -4.27
CA ALA A 55 11.42 29.79 -3.88
C ALA A 55 10.55 28.53 -4.00
N VAL A 56 9.86 28.17 -2.92
CA VAL A 56 8.89 27.07 -2.92
C VAL A 56 7.66 27.52 -3.69
N ARG A 57 7.30 26.77 -4.74
CA ARG A 57 6.03 26.94 -5.45
C ARG A 57 4.96 26.19 -4.66
N VAL A 58 4.59 26.74 -3.51
CA VAL A 58 3.43 26.23 -2.77
C VAL A 58 2.20 26.54 -3.63
N VAL A 59 1.73 25.54 -4.37
CA VAL A 59 0.30 25.49 -4.68
C VAL A 59 -0.36 25.38 -3.32
N GLU A 60 -1.34 26.22 -3.00
CA GLU A 60 -2.13 26.05 -1.78
C GLU A 60 -2.87 24.71 -1.90
N ASP A 61 -2.17 23.62 -1.62
CA ASP A 61 -2.69 22.27 -1.74
C ASP A 61 -3.18 21.88 -0.35
N GLU A 62 -4.49 21.62 -0.25
CA GLU A 62 -5.14 21.18 1.00
C GLU A 62 -4.62 19.82 1.49
N CYS A 63 -3.69 19.20 0.74
CA CYS A 63 -3.28 17.82 0.90
C CYS A 63 -2.20 17.55 1.90
N SER A 64 -1.37 18.54 2.22
CA SER A 64 -0.45 18.44 3.35
C SER A 64 -1.21 18.33 4.69
N LEU A 65 -2.54 18.56 4.71
CA LEU A 65 -3.40 18.38 5.88
C LEU A 65 -3.99 16.96 6.01
N TYR A 66 -3.93 16.15 4.96
CA TYR A 66 -4.52 14.81 4.96
C TYR A 66 -3.46 13.75 5.22
N GLU A 67 -3.78 12.79 6.08
CA GLU A 67 -2.94 11.61 6.29
C GLU A 67 -3.15 10.59 5.16
N PRO A 68 -2.09 9.87 4.74
CA PRO A 68 -2.22 8.78 3.77
C PRO A 68 -3.15 7.68 4.31
N ILE A 69 -3.76 6.91 3.40
CA ILE A 69 -4.63 5.79 3.78
C ILE A 69 -3.85 4.84 4.71
N PRO A 70 -4.29 4.63 5.96
CA PRO A 70 -3.57 3.80 6.90
C PRO A 70 -3.36 2.38 6.37
N GLY A 71 -2.11 1.94 6.38
CA GLY A 71 -1.70 0.64 5.91
C GLY A 71 -1.52 0.50 4.40
N SER A 72 -1.81 1.54 3.59
CA SER A 72 -1.67 1.51 2.12
C SER A 72 -0.31 1.01 1.62
N GLU A 73 0.75 1.23 2.40
CA GLU A 73 2.08 0.64 2.16
C GLU A 73 2.04 -0.89 2.00
N ARG A 74 1.18 -1.60 2.74
CA ARG A 74 1.01 -3.05 2.57
C ARG A 74 0.36 -3.42 1.25
N ALA A 75 -0.55 -2.59 0.72
CA ALA A 75 -1.04 -2.83 -0.64
C ALA A 75 0.07 -2.68 -1.68
N ALA A 76 1.06 -1.83 -1.40
CA ALA A 76 2.23 -1.64 -2.25
C ALA A 76 3.32 -2.70 -2.12
N SER A 77 3.19 -3.60 -1.16
CA SER A 77 4.09 -4.74 -1.01
C SER A 77 3.94 -5.75 -2.14
N GLY A 78 5.06 -6.35 -2.52
CA GLY A 78 5.06 -7.52 -3.37
C GLY A 78 4.55 -8.74 -2.60
N TYR A 79 4.17 -9.77 -3.35
CA TYR A 79 3.60 -11.00 -2.84
C TYR A 79 4.34 -12.20 -3.41
N ASN A 80 4.83 -13.05 -2.52
CA ASN A 80 5.42 -14.32 -2.90
C ASN A 80 4.36 -15.41 -2.80
N ILE A 81 3.93 -15.94 -3.95
CA ILE A 81 2.84 -16.93 -4.01
C ILE A 81 3.23 -18.31 -3.49
N LEU A 82 4.53 -18.64 -3.51
CA LEU A 82 5.03 -19.94 -3.06
C LEU A 82 5.11 -19.99 -1.53
N THR A 83 5.58 -18.91 -0.90
CA THR A 83 5.67 -18.79 0.56
C THR A 83 4.39 -18.25 1.19
N ARG A 84 3.52 -17.62 0.39
CA ARG A 84 2.30 -16.90 0.81
C ARG A 84 2.59 -15.75 1.78
N THR A 85 3.71 -15.07 1.58
CA THR A 85 4.15 -13.95 2.43
C THR A 85 4.23 -12.66 1.63
N GLU A 86 3.96 -11.55 2.32
CA GLU A 86 4.30 -10.21 1.85
C GLU A 86 5.83 -10.10 1.70
N ALA A 87 6.25 -9.35 0.68
CA ALA A 87 7.64 -9.08 0.34
C ALA A 87 7.90 -7.57 0.43
N GLN A 88 9.02 -7.09 -0.11
CA GLN A 88 9.32 -5.66 -0.13
C GLN A 88 8.36 -4.87 -1.02
N ASN A 89 8.32 -3.55 -0.81
CA ASN A 89 7.50 -2.64 -1.60
C ASN A 89 7.93 -2.63 -3.06
N VAL A 90 6.95 -2.68 -3.94
CA VAL A 90 7.15 -2.73 -5.40
C VAL A 90 6.97 -1.33 -5.97
N TYR A 91 5.98 -0.62 -5.46
CA TYR A 91 5.65 0.74 -5.84
C TYR A 91 5.58 1.63 -4.61
N ASP A 92 5.68 2.93 -4.82
CA ASP A 92 5.65 3.91 -3.75
C ASP A 92 4.21 4.34 -3.46
N ALA A 93 3.64 3.84 -2.36
CA ALA A 93 2.29 4.19 -1.93
C ALA A 93 2.11 5.66 -1.56
N ARG A 94 3.21 6.40 -1.34
CA ARG A 94 3.21 7.80 -0.91
C ARG A 94 3.39 8.78 -2.06
N TYR A 95 3.72 8.27 -3.25
CA TYR A 95 3.86 9.12 -4.44
C TYR A 95 2.50 9.46 -5.04
N TYR A 96 2.13 10.74 -4.98
CA TYR A 96 0.87 11.26 -5.54
C TYR A 96 1.03 11.92 -6.92
N GLY A 97 2.27 12.19 -7.34
CA GLY A 97 2.56 12.77 -8.65
C GLY A 97 1.90 14.14 -8.87
N GLY A 98 1.75 14.93 -7.79
CA GLY A 98 1.15 16.27 -7.80
C GLY A 98 -0.36 16.28 -8.03
N GLN A 99 -1.03 15.12 -7.96
CA GLN A 99 -2.48 15.01 -7.98
C GLN A 99 -2.94 14.43 -6.66
N CYS A 100 -3.48 15.29 -5.79
CA CYS A 100 -4.07 14.82 -4.56
C CYS A 100 -5.59 14.69 -4.71
N GLU A 101 -6.06 13.44 -4.74
CA GLU A 101 -7.48 13.13 -4.70
C GLU A 101 -7.87 12.75 -3.27
N THR A 102 -8.74 13.56 -2.68
CA THR A 102 -9.28 13.26 -1.35
C THR A 102 -10.41 12.25 -1.46
N VAL A 103 -10.36 11.21 -0.64
CA VAL A 103 -11.42 10.20 -0.56
C VAL A 103 -12.20 10.41 0.73
N TYR A 104 -13.41 10.97 0.60
CA TYR A 104 -14.29 11.15 1.75
C TYR A 104 -14.97 9.83 2.12
N ASN A 105 -14.60 9.27 3.28
CA ASN A 105 -15.14 8.01 3.76
C ASN A 105 -16.44 8.20 4.57
N GLY A 106 -17.41 8.91 3.97
CA GLY A 106 -18.84 9.03 4.30
C GLY A 106 -19.33 8.79 5.73
N GLU A 107 -19.14 7.58 6.26
CA GLU A 107 -19.93 6.94 7.33
C GLU A 107 -19.12 6.44 8.55
N TRP A 108 -17.86 6.81 8.78
CA TRP A 108 -17.10 6.37 9.99
C TRP A 108 -17.80 6.62 11.33
N ARG A 109 -18.76 7.55 11.35
CA ARG A 109 -19.50 7.92 12.56
C ARG A 109 -20.79 7.12 12.78
N GLU A 110 -21.29 6.40 11.77
CA GLU A 110 -22.55 5.67 11.89
C GLU A 110 -22.28 4.22 12.26
N LEU A 111 -22.50 3.89 13.53
CA LEU A 111 -22.49 2.52 14.02
C LEU A 111 -23.59 1.73 13.30
N ARG A 112 -23.25 0.95 12.28
CA ARG A 112 -24.19 0.01 11.66
C ARG A 112 -24.43 -1.16 12.60
N TYR A 113 -25.50 -1.07 13.39
CA TYR A 113 -26.03 -2.17 14.17
C TYR A 113 -26.77 -3.16 13.25
N ASP A 114 -26.27 -4.39 13.12
CA ASP A 114 -26.94 -5.44 12.37
C ASP A 114 -27.96 -6.18 13.26
N SER A 115 -29.25 -5.89 13.05
CA SER A 115 -30.38 -6.53 13.74
C SER A 115 -30.49 -8.05 13.51
N THR A 116 -29.79 -8.63 12.54
CA THR A 116 -29.78 -10.09 12.34
C THR A 116 -29.02 -10.83 13.45
N CYS A 117 -28.11 -10.15 14.17
CA CYS A 117 -27.45 -10.70 15.37
C CYS A 117 -28.40 -10.88 16.57
N GLU A 118 -29.62 -10.33 16.56
CA GLU A 118 -30.63 -10.61 17.61
C GLU A 118 -31.33 -11.96 17.40
N ARG A 119 -31.15 -12.63 16.25
CA ARG A 119 -31.90 -13.84 15.86
C ARG A 119 -31.08 -15.14 15.85
N LEU A 120 -29.88 -15.17 16.44
CA LEU A 120 -29.20 -16.43 16.74
C LEU A 120 -29.94 -17.12 17.90
N TYR A 121 -30.50 -18.30 17.60
CA TYR A 121 -31.34 -19.10 18.49
C TYR A 121 -30.77 -19.19 19.92
N TYR A 122 -31.57 -18.73 20.88
CA TYR A 122 -31.35 -18.92 22.32
C TYR A 122 -31.66 -20.38 22.69
N GLY A 123 -30.63 -21.18 22.92
CA GLY A 123 -30.73 -22.25 23.92
C GLY A 123 -30.63 -21.61 25.31
N ASP A 124 -31.39 -22.08 26.31
CA ASP A 124 -31.43 -21.51 27.66
C ASP A 124 -30.09 -21.56 28.43
N ASP A 125 -29.07 -22.19 27.83
CA ASP A 125 -27.83 -22.61 28.49
C ASP A 125 -26.63 -21.71 28.15
N GLU A 126 -26.69 -20.96 27.04
CA GLU A 126 -25.57 -20.18 26.51
C GLU A 126 -25.98 -18.75 26.14
N LYS A 127 -25.27 -17.75 26.70
CA LYS A 127 -25.44 -16.34 26.33
C LYS A 127 -24.24 -15.87 25.52
N TYR A 128 -24.51 -15.43 24.29
CA TYR A 128 -23.51 -14.89 23.38
C TYR A 128 -23.54 -13.35 23.43
N PHE A 129 -22.37 -12.72 23.58
CA PHE A 129 -22.22 -11.27 23.50
C PHE A 129 -21.28 -10.91 22.35
N ARG A 130 -21.73 -10.01 21.46
CA ARG A 130 -20.88 -9.40 20.41
C ARG A 130 -20.52 -7.97 20.84
N LYS A 131 -19.24 -7.63 20.88
CA LYS A 131 -18.78 -6.25 21.01
C LYS A 131 -18.33 -5.75 19.63
N PRO A 132 -19.03 -4.79 19.00
CA PRO A 132 -18.54 -4.20 17.76
C PRO A 132 -17.31 -3.33 18.05
N TYR A 133 -16.30 -3.46 17.20
CA TYR A 133 -15.20 -2.49 17.06
C TYR A 133 -15.28 -1.91 15.65
N ASN A 134 -15.02 -0.61 15.51
CA ASN A 134 -14.97 0.05 14.21
C ASN A 134 -13.62 -0.28 13.55
N PHE A 135 -13.62 -0.99 12.43
CA PHE A 135 -12.40 -1.28 11.67
C PHE A 135 -12.39 -0.53 10.36
N LEU A 136 -11.24 0.08 10.05
CA LEU A 136 -10.90 0.66 8.76
C LEU A 136 -10.93 -0.42 7.68
N MET A 137 -11.92 -0.35 6.77
CA MET A 137 -12.00 -1.20 5.58
C MET A 137 -12.03 -0.34 4.32
N TYR A 138 -11.11 -0.63 3.42
CA TYR A 138 -10.95 0.08 2.15
C TYR A 138 -11.03 -0.93 1.02
N ARG A 139 -11.73 -0.58 -0.06
CA ARG A 139 -11.58 -1.26 -1.35
C ARG A 139 -10.71 -0.38 -2.21
N PHE A 140 -9.68 -0.96 -2.81
CA PHE A 140 -8.73 -0.23 -3.63
C PHE A 140 -8.53 -0.92 -4.97
N GLU A 141 -8.24 -0.12 -5.98
CA GLU A 141 -7.84 -0.52 -7.31
C GLU A 141 -6.66 0.36 -7.71
N MET A 142 -5.61 -0.28 -8.21
CA MET A 142 -4.36 0.36 -8.56
C MET A 142 -4.48 1.02 -9.92
N ARG A 143 -3.82 2.18 -10.07
CA ARG A 143 -3.67 2.84 -11.37
C ARG A 143 -2.81 1.97 -12.30
N ARG A 144 -3.19 1.88 -13.58
CA ARG A 144 -2.48 1.06 -14.57
C ARG A 144 -1.24 1.74 -15.16
N ASP A 145 -1.25 3.07 -15.24
CA ASP A 145 -0.22 3.87 -15.90
C ASP A 145 0.50 4.81 -14.92
N ASN A 146 1.75 5.16 -15.25
CA ASN A 146 2.60 6.06 -14.45
C ASN A 146 2.73 5.63 -12.97
N ILE A 147 2.80 4.33 -12.73
CA ILE A 147 3.10 3.78 -11.41
C ILE A 147 4.53 4.13 -11.06
N MET A 148 4.73 4.71 -9.88
CA MET A 148 6.05 5.02 -9.39
C MET A 148 6.61 3.82 -8.64
N LEU A 149 7.69 3.21 -9.16
CA LEU A 149 8.35 2.08 -8.50
C LEU A 149 9.00 2.54 -7.20
N ASP A 150 8.95 1.68 -6.18
CA ASP A 150 9.67 1.90 -4.93
C ASP A 150 11.17 2.07 -5.21
N GLU A 151 11.83 2.90 -4.41
CA GLU A 151 13.24 3.21 -4.60
C GLU A 151 14.13 1.97 -4.56
N GLY A 152 13.88 1.07 -3.60
CA GLY A 152 14.63 -0.18 -3.48
C GLY A 152 14.40 -1.08 -4.68
N MET A 153 13.15 -1.20 -5.13
CA MET A 153 12.75 -1.98 -6.30
C MET A 153 13.47 -1.48 -7.56
N LEU A 154 13.43 -0.17 -7.79
CA LEU A 154 14.09 0.47 -8.94
C LEU A 154 15.60 0.22 -8.93
N GLN A 155 16.26 0.42 -7.79
CA GLN A 155 17.69 0.19 -7.67
C GLN A 155 18.04 -1.29 -7.90
N SER A 156 17.26 -2.20 -7.33
CA SER A 156 17.47 -3.64 -7.48
C SER A 156 17.31 -4.09 -8.93
N LEU A 157 16.40 -3.47 -9.69
CA LEU A 157 16.24 -3.70 -11.12
C LEU A 157 17.44 -3.19 -11.93
N MET A 158 17.96 -2.00 -11.60
CA MET A 158 19.15 -1.45 -12.29
C MET A 158 20.42 -2.27 -12.03
N GLU A 159 20.51 -2.98 -10.91
CA GLU A 159 21.63 -3.85 -10.57
C GLU A 159 21.59 -5.22 -11.28
N LEU A 160 20.46 -5.61 -11.88
CA LEU A 160 20.35 -6.90 -12.56
C LEU A 160 21.16 -6.93 -13.85
N PRO A 161 21.85 -8.05 -14.14
CA PRO A 161 22.61 -8.18 -15.38
C PRO A 161 21.67 -8.32 -16.59
N GLU A 162 22.02 -7.65 -17.69
CA GLU A 162 21.31 -7.75 -18.98
C GLU A 162 21.21 -9.19 -19.49
N LYS A 163 22.27 -9.99 -19.24
CA LYS A 163 22.27 -11.43 -19.54
C LYS A 163 21.71 -12.20 -18.37
N TYR A 164 20.76 -13.09 -18.67
CA TYR A 164 20.15 -13.96 -17.69
C TYR A 164 21.20 -14.66 -16.81
N ASN A 165 21.11 -14.41 -15.51
CA ASN A 165 21.91 -15.06 -14.49
C ASN A 165 20.98 -15.43 -13.34
N TYR A 166 20.89 -16.72 -13.05
CA TYR A 166 19.96 -17.22 -12.04
C TYR A 166 20.17 -16.59 -10.65
N GLY A 167 21.42 -16.35 -10.23
CA GLY A 167 21.73 -15.88 -8.86
C GLY A 167 21.08 -14.54 -8.50
N PRO A 168 21.40 -13.44 -9.21
CA PRO A 168 20.81 -12.12 -8.97
C PRO A 168 19.28 -12.10 -9.13
N TYR A 169 18.75 -12.79 -10.14
CA TYR A 169 17.31 -12.86 -10.39
C TYR A 169 16.57 -13.64 -9.29
N ALA A 170 17.14 -14.74 -8.79
CA ALA A 170 16.54 -15.50 -7.70
C ALA A 170 16.52 -14.68 -6.40
N LYS A 171 17.57 -13.90 -6.12
CA LYS A 171 17.60 -12.95 -5.01
C LYS A 171 16.49 -11.90 -5.15
N PHE A 172 16.37 -11.29 -6.34
CA PHE A 172 15.33 -10.31 -6.63
C PHE A 172 13.92 -10.84 -6.38
N ILE A 173 13.59 -12.03 -6.90
CA ILE A 173 12.29 -12.67 -6.69
C ILE A 173 12.06 -13.02 -5.22
N ASN A 174 13.11 -13.37 -4.47
CA ASN A 174 13.00 -13.61 -3.04
C ASN A 174 12.73 -12.32 -2.25
N ASP A 175 13.31 -11.21 -2.69
CA ASP A 175 13.22 -9.90 -2.02
C ASP A 175 11.88 -9.19 -2.29
N TYR A 176 11.39 -9.21 -3.54
CA TYR A 176 10.16 -8.51 -3.97
C TYR A 176 8.98 -9.45 -4.25
N GLY A 177 9.20 -10.76 -4.26
CA GLY A 177 8.16 -11.72 -4.57
C GLY A 177 7.99 -11.94 -6.07
N THR A 178 6.82 -12.50 -6.42
CA THR A 178 6.51 -12.94 -7.79
C THR A 178 5.35 -12.16 -8.41
N HIS A 179 4.52 -11.57 -7.56
CA HIS A 179 3.32 -10.87 -7.94
C HIS A 179 3.21 -9.58 -7.13
N TYR A 180 2.51 -8.57 -7.63
CA TYR A 180 2.12 -7.39 -6.86
C TYR A 180 0.61 -7.24 -6.85
N ILE A 181 0.10 -6.50 -5.85
CA ILE A 181 -1.33 -6.36 -5.63
C ILE A 181 -1.85 -5.21 -6.50
N THR A 182 -2.89 -5.48 -7.30
CA THR A 182 -3.52 -4.48 -8.18
C THR A 182 -4.90 -4.08 -7.73
N SER A 183 -5.61 -4.95 -7.01
CA SER A 183 -6.91 -4.61 -6.45
C SER A 183 -7.17 -5.45 -5.21
N GLY A 184 -8.01 -4.95 -4.32
CA GLY A 184 -8.42 -5.74 -3.17
C GLY A 184 -9.19 -4.98 -2.13
N SER A 185 -9.32 -5.61 -0.98
CA SER A 185 -9.84 -5.02 0.24
C SER A 185 -8.77 -5.06 1.31
N MET A 186 -8.48 -3.91 1.91
CA MET A 186 -7.61 -3.77 3.07
C MET A 186 -8.43 -3.50 4.31
N GLY A 187 -7.99 -4.00 5.46
CA GLY A 187 -8.71 -3.92 6.72
C GLY A 187 -8.99 -5.31 7.28
N GLY A 188 -10.02 -5.42 8.11
CA GLY A 188 -10.41 -6.70 8.68
C GLY A 188 -11.77 -6.68 9.36
N ILE A 189 -12.28 -7.87 9.60
CA ILE A 189 -13.44 -8.13 10.44
C ILE A 189 -12.90 -8.88 11.65
N TYR A 190 -12.93 -8.27 12.83
CA TYR A 190 -12.62 -8.97 14.07
C TYR A 190 -13.91 -9.51 14.68
N GLU A 191 -14.02 -10.83 14.73
CA GLU A 191 -15.14 -11.50 15.39
C GLU A 191 -14.65 -12.14 16.68
N TYR A 192 -15.23 -11.71 17.80
CA TYR A 192 -15.03 -12.33 19.10
C TYR A 192 -16.36 -12.86 19.62
N PHE A 193 -16.39 -14.15 19.93
CA PHE A 193 -17.52 -14.81 20.57
C PHE A 193 -17.12 -15.19 21.99
N LEU A 194 -17.79 -14.59 22.97
CA LEU A 194 -17.69 -15.02 24.36
C LEU A 194 -18.80 -16.05 24.61
N VAL A 195 -18.42 -17.28 24.95
CA VAL A 195 -19.36 -18.31 25.41
C VAL A 195 -19.26 -18.40 26.93
N LEU A 196 -20.30 -17.96 27.62
CA LEU A 196 -20.40 -18.04 29.07
C LEU A 196 -21.32 -19.20 29.46
N ASN A 197 -20.78 -20.14 30.24
CA ASN A 197 -21.55 -21.22 30.83
C ASN A 197 -22.21 -20.74 32.13
N LYS A 198 -23.54 -20.74 32.18
CA LYS A 198 -24.32 -20.24 33.32
C LYS A 198 -24.10 -21.05 34.59
N GLU A 199 -24.10 -22.38 34.52
CA GLU A 199 -23.92 -23.23 35.70
C GLU A 199 -22.55 -23.03 36.36
N ASN A 200 -21.50 -22.84 35.56
CA ASN A 200 -20.16 -22.60 36.09
C ASN A 200 -19.99 -21.19 36.66
N MET A 201 -20.73 -20.20 36.14
CA MET A 201 -20.73 -18.84 36.69
C MET A 201 -21.48 -18.77 38.03
N GLU A 202 -22.58 -19.51 38.18
CA GLU A 202 -23.34 -19.58 39.43
C GLU A 202 -22.61 -20.38 40.52
N LYS A 203 -21.81 -21.39 40.15
CA LYS A 203 -21.00 -22.18 41.10
C LYS A 203 -19.76 -21.46 41.63
N ASN A 204 -19.28 -20.42 40.93
CA ASN A 204 -18.05 -19.69 41.26
C ASN A 204 -18.30 -18.21 41.66
N ALA A 205 -19.55 -17.81 41.87
CA ALA A 205 -19.96 -16.50 42.39
C ALA A 205 -20.16 -16.54 43.91
#